data_AF-A0A2S6GQL3-F1
#
_entry.id   AF-A0A2S6GQL3-F1
#
_cell.length_a   1.000
_cell.length_b   1.000
_cell.length_c   1.000
_cell.angle_alpha   90.00
_cell.angle_beta   90.00
_cell.angle_gamma   90.00
#
_symmetry.space_group_name_H-M   'P 1'
#
loop_
_entity.id
_entity.type
_entity.pdbx_description
1 polymer ?
#
loop_
_entity_poly.entity_id
_entity_poly.type
_entity_poly.pdbx_seq_one_letter_code
_entity_poly.pdbx_strand_id
1 'polypeptide(L)'
;MKAKAVIRLLVVAFALLALSACGKADPQASGTAGGAGGTPGTPDPTAAPGAPLGAEFDLARGKTTTVSGTGAAPGVQITFREVTADSRCKPGQTCIWEGDATVVLNLAGSEVEVHTNKQFAVEAAAGGYRVKLAKLDVDGVVATLVVDRV
;
A
#
# COMPACT_ATOMS: atom_id res chain seq x y z
N MET A 1 23.86 36.14 -35.66
CA MET A 1 23.74 37.48 -35.04
C MET A 1 22.69 38.31 -35.78
N LYS A 2 21.41 38.29 -35.35
CA LYS A 2 20.29 39.27 -35.49
C LYS A 2 19.22 38.71 -34.52
N ALA A 3 18.47 39.44 -33.67
CA ALA A 3 17.88 40.76 -33.79
C ALA A 3 17.69 41.41 -32.40
N LYS A 4 17.45 42.73 -32.44
CA LYS A 4 17.30 43.67 -31.32
C LYS A 4 15.82 43.87 -30.93
N ALA A 5 15.64 44.55 -29.79
CA ALA A 5 14.48 45.32 -29.32
C ALA A 5 13.41 44.49 -28.61
N VAL A 6 12.92 44.84 -27.41
CA VAL A 6 12.22 46.09 -27.04
C VAL A 6 12.32 46.22 -25.49
N ILE A 7 13.06 47.21 -24.96
CA ILE A 7 12.54 48.45 -24.31
C ILE A 7 12.03 48.19 -22.87
N ARG A 8 12.89 48.49 -21.88
CA ARG A 8 12.84 49.67 -20.95
C ARG A 8 11.69 49.59 -19.93
N LEU A 9 12.01 49.25 -18.69
CA LEU A 9 12.26 50.23 -17.60
C LEU A 9 10.94 50.60 -16.89
N LEU A 10 10.66 49.94 -15.77
CA LEU A 10 10.23 50.64 -14.54
C LEU A 10 10.28 49.68 -13.35
N VAL A 11 11.29 49.96 -12.52
CA VAL A 11 11.51 49.47 -11.17
C VAL A 11 10.25 49.76 -10.33
N VAL A 12 9.58 48.72 -9.85
CA VAL A 12 8.51 48.86 -8.85
C VAL A 12 8.93 48.10 -7.59
N ALA A 13 9.35 48.91 -6.62
CA ALA A 13 9.10 48.79 -5.19
C ALA A 13 9.54 47.51 -4.48
N PHE A 14 10.77 47.58 -3.97
CA PHE A 14 11.09 47.15 -2.61
C PHE A 14 10.10 47.80 -1.61
N ALA A 15 9.26 46.99 -0.96
CA ALA A 15 8.52 47.34 0.26
C ALA A 15 7.97 46.02 0.84
N LEU A 16 8.59 45.46 1.88
CA LEU A 16 8.38 45.76 3.31
C LEU A 16 7.34 44.82 3.96
N LEU A 17 7.75 44.29 5.13
CA LEU A 17 6.95 43.77 6.26
C LEU A 17 6.46 42.32 6.12
N ALA A 18 7.08 41.30 6.73
CA ALA A 18 7.27 41.03 8.16
C ALA A 18 5.95 40.75 8.93
N LEU A 19 5.89 39.51 9.44
CA LEU A 19 5.09 38.99 10.57
C LEU A 19 3.57 39.17 10.55
N SER A 20 2.85 38.04 10.45
CA SER A 20 1.66 37.85 11.31
C SER A 20 1.38 36.36 11.54
N ALA A 21 1.89 35.87 12.68
CA ALA A 21 1.41 34.68 13.34
C ALA A 21 0.17 35.05 14.19
N CYS A 22 -0.94 34.35 13.97
CA CYS A 22 -2.08 34.22 14.88
C CYS A 22 -2.68 32.84 14.52
N GLY A 23 -2.67 31.81 15.37
CA GLY A 23 -2.98 31.85 16.79
C GLY A 23 -4.50 31.86 16.95
N LYS A 24 -5.17 30.73 16.70
CA LYS A 24 -6.49 30.45 17.28
C LYS A 24 -6.37 29.21 18.14
N ALA A 25 -6.34 29.48 19.44
CA ALA A 25 -6.57 28.53 20.50
C ALA A 25 -8.08 28.26 20.57
N ASP A 26 -8.46 26.99 20.55
CA ASP A 26 -9.80 26.55 20.94
C ASP A 26 -9.81 26.24 22.45
N PRO A 27 -10.81 26.74 23.21
CA PRO A 27 -10.94 26.49 24.63
C PRO A 27 -11.52 25.09 24.92
N GLN A 28 -10.78 24.40 25.77
CA GLN A 28 -11.09 23.30 26.67
C GLN A 28 -12.58 23.12 27.05
N ALA A 29 -13.14 21.94 26.77
CA ALA A 29 -14.27 21.39 27.52
C ALA A 29 -13.74 20.34 28.49
N SER A 30 -13.68 20.72 29.77
CA SER A 30 -13.37 19.84 30.89
C SER A 30 -14.55 18.89 31.16
N GLY A 31 -14.32 17.59 30.98
CA GLY A 31 -15.17 16.52 31.50
C GLY A 31 -14.42 15.76 32.59
N THR A 32 -14.98 15.79 33.80
CA THR A 32 -14.38 15.33 35.06
C THR A 32 -14.30 13.80 35.16
N ALA A 33 -13.22 13.39 35.82
CA ALA A 33 -12.81 12.08 36.37
C ALA A 33 -13.90 11.05 36.73
N GLY A 34 -13.54 9.77 36.52
CA GLY A 34 -14.06 8.65 37.31
C GLY A 34 -13.68 7.27 36.78
N GLY A 35 -12.84 6.53 37.51
CA GLY A 35 -12.80 5.06 37.44
C GLY A 35 -11.47 4.42 37.04
N ALA A 36 -10.55 4.30 38.00
CA ALA A 36 -9.50 3.29 37.95
C ALA A 36 -10.14 1.89 38.10
N GLY A 37 -10.02 1.09 37.05
CA GLY A 37 -10.44 -0.32 37.02
C GLY A 37 -9.54 -1.06 36.04
N GLY A 38 -8.28 -1.25 36.42
CA GLY A 38 -7.33 -2.07 35.68
C GLY A 38 -7.68 -3.55 35.86
N THR A 39 -8.57 -4.05 35.00
CA THR A 39 -8.72 -5.50 34.81
C THR A 39 -7.58 -5.97 33.90
N PRO A 40 -6.83 -7.02 34.26
CA PRO A 40 -5.86 -7.64 33.35
C PRO A 40 -6.58 -8.03 32.06
N GLY A 41 -6.08 -7.52 30.93
CA GLY A 41 -6.63 -7.79 29.62
C GLY A 41 -6.76 -9.29 29.40
N THR A 42 -7.98 -9.75 29.23
CA THR A 42 -8.25 -11.03 28.57
C THR A 42 -7.57 -10.95 27.21
N PRO A 43 -6.63 -11.85 26.86
CA PRO A 43 -6.09 -11.90 25.52
C PRO A 43 -7.26 -12.11 24.56
N ASP A 44 -7.41 -11.20 23.60
CA ASP A 44 -8.40 -11.26 22.54
C ASP A 44 -8.24 -12.59 21.78
N PRO A 45 -9.16 -13.57 21.93
CA PRO A 45 -9.00 -14.90 21.35
C PRO A 45 -9.62 -14.98 19.96
N THR A 46 -9.52 -13.93 19.15
CA THR A 46 -10.02 -13.94 17.77
C THR A 46 -9.07 -13.22 16.81
N ALA A 47 -7.78 -13.55 16.90
CA ALA A 47 -6.96 -13.51 15.69
C ALA A 47 -7.50 -14.61 14.76
N ALA A 48 -8.25 -14.20 13.73
CA ALA A 48 -8.67 -15.12 12.67
C ALA A 48 -7.44 -15.93 12.21
N PRO A 49 -7.58 -17.25 11.99
CA PRO A 49 -6.47 -18.06 11.51
C PRO A 49 -5.86 -17.39 10.28
N GLY A 50 -4.54 -17.17 10.33
CA GLY A 50 -3.79 -16.62 9.20
C GLY A 50 -3.98 -17.46 7.95
N ALA A 51 -3.73 -16.88 6.77
CA ALA A 51 -3.79 -17.64 5.53
C ALA A 51 -2.80 -18.82 5.58
N PRO A 52 -3.16 -20.00 5.05
CA PRO A 52 -2.25 -21.14 5.02
C PRO A 52 -1.11 -20.92 4.02
N LEU A 53 0.12 -21.32 4.40
CA LEU A 53 1.23 -21.40 3.44
C LEU A 53 0.91 -22.41 2.32
N GLY A 54 1.29 -22.08 1.09
CA GLY A 54 1.13 -22.92 -0.10
C GLY A 54 -0.29 -23.06 -0.63
N ALA A 55 -1.28 -22.40 -0.02
CA ALA A 55 -2.63 -22.31 -0.58
C ALA A 55 -2.91 -20.91 -1.12
N GLU A 56 -3.84 -20.84 -2.07
CA GLU A 56 -4.37 -19.57 -2.54
C GLU A 56 -5.20 -18.88 -1.45
N PHE A 57 -5.02 -17.59 -1.30
CA PHE A 57 -5.86 -16.74 -0.48
C PHE A 57 -6.02 -15.36 -1.12
N ASP A 58 -7.16 -14.74 -0.85
CA ASP A 58 -7.45 -13.39 -1.30
C ASP A 58 -6.96 -12.37 -0.28
N LEU A 59 -6.29 -11.32 -0.77
CA LEU A 59 -5.87 -10.17 0.01
C LEU A 59 -6.37 -8.90 -0.67
N ALA A 60 -7.10 -8.07 0.08
CA ALA A 60 -7.54 -6.78 -0.43
C ALA A 60 -6.43 -5.72 -0.31
N ARG A 61 -6.44 -4.74 -1.22
CA ARG A 61 -5.50 -3.63 -1.23
C ARG A 61 -5.56 -2.83 0.07
N GLY A 62 -4.40 -2.48 0.60
CA GLY A 62 -4.22 -1.86 1.91
C GLY A 62 -4.42 -2.81 3.10
N LYS A 63 -4.63 -4.11 2.88
CA LYS A 63 -4.75 -5.10 3.96
C LYS A 63 -3.46 -5.89 4.14
N THR A 64 -3.25 -6.28 5.38
CA THR A 64 -2.14 -7.12 5.83
C THR A 64 -2.72 -8.41 6.38
N THR A 65 -2.06 -9.53 6.10
CA THR A 65 -2.36 -10.81 6.73
C THR A 65 -1.06 -11.50 7.13
N THR A 66 -1.17 -12.40 8.11
CA THR A 66 -0.08 -13.32 8.43
C THR A 66 -0.35 -14.64 7.74
N VAL A 67 0.63 -15.14 6.98
CA VAL A 67 0.59 -16.46 6.36
C VAL A 67 1.41 -17.42 7.22
N SER A 68 0.78 -18.48 7.70
CA SER A 68 1.41 -19.47 8.57
C SER A 68 1.13 -20.89 8.09
N GLY A 69 2.14 -21.75 8.17
CA GLY A 69 1.97 -23.17 7.89
C GLY A 69 1.32 -23.90 9.06
N THR A 70 1.00 -25.18 8.86
CA THR A 70 0.62 -26.07 9.96
C THR A 70 1.83 -26.32 10.86
N GLY A 71 1.80 -25.84 12.11
CA GLY A 71 2.86 -26.06 13.11
C GLY A 71 3.26 -24.82 13.91
N ALA A 72 4.34 -24.93 14.70
CA ALA A 72 4.85 -23.88 15.59
C ALA A 72 5.77 -22.85 14.92
N ALA A 73 5.81 -22.82 13.58
CA ALA A 73 6.68 -21.89 12.85
C ALA A 73 6.09 -20.46 12.88
N PRO A 74 6.91 -19.41 13.08
CA PRO A 74 6.44 -18.04 12.98
C PRO A 74 5.95 -17.79 11.54
N GLY A 75 4.73 -17.27 11.41
CA GLY A 75 4.17 -16.87 10.12
C GLY A 75 4.91 -15.67 9.51
N VAL A 76 4.65 -15.42 8.23
CA VAL A 76 5.16 -14.25 7.50
C VAL A 76 4.05 -13.24 7.31
N GLN A 77 4.34 -11.97 7.56
CA GLN A 77 3.40 -10.90 7.20
C GLN A 77 3.54 -10.55 5.72
N ILE A 78 2.38 -10.40 5.07
CA ILE A 78 2.26 -9.90 3.72
C ILE A 78 1.21 -8.78 3.67
N THR A 79 1.53 -7.70 2.97
CA THR A 79 0.61 -6.58 2.74
C THR A 79 0.47 -6.31 1.26
N PHE A 80 -0.76 -6.21 0.76
CA PHE A 80 -1.01 -5.68 -0.58
C PHE A 80 -1.02 -4.16 -0.49
N ARG A 81 0.04 -3.49 -0.98
CA ARG A 81 0.14 -2.03 -0.90
C ARG A 81 -0.74 -1.36 -1.94
N GLU A 82 -0.42 -1.55 -3.21
CA GLU A 82 -1.02 -0.82 -4.32
C GLU A 82 -0.81 -1.48 -5.67
N VAL A 83 -1.54 -1.01 -6.67
CA VAL A 83 -1.32 -1.32 -8.09
C VAL A 83 -0.76 -0.06 -8.73
N THR A 84 0.50 -0.08 -9.16
CA THR A 84 1.20 1.11 -9.67
C THR A 84 0.95 1.35 -11.16
N ALA A 85 0.67 0.29 -11.91
CA ALA A 85 0.28 0.34 -13.31
C ALA A 85 -0.77 -0.73 -13.59
N ASP A 86 -1.77 -0.41 -14.41
CA ASP A 86 -2.76 -1.37 -14.89
C ASP A 86 -3.18 -1.03 -16.32
N SER A 87 -2.72 -1.85 -17.26
CA SER A 87 -3.01 -1.80 -18.68
C SER A 87 -3.79 -3.02 -19.16
N ARG A 88 -4.30 -3.84 -18.22
CA ARG A 88 -5.02 -5.08 -18.53
C ARG A 88 -6.29 -4.77 -19.31
N CYS A 89 -6.66 -5.72 -20.17
CA CYS A 89 -7.91 -5.65 -20.89
C CYS A 89 -9.10 -5.82 -19.94
N LYS A 90 -9.92 -4.78 -19.78
CA LYS A 90 -11.15 -4.87 -19.00
C LYS A 90 -12.22 -5.70 -19.73
N PRO A 91 -13.13 -6.38 -19.02
CA PRO A 91 -14.22 -7.12 -19.63
C PRO A 91 -15.03 -6.27 -20.62
N GLY A 92 -15.40 -6.87 -21.76
CA GLY A 92 -16.19 -6.21 -22.81
C GLY A 92 -15.38 -5.34 -23.77
N GLN A 93 -14.05 -5.30 -23.65
CA GLN A 93 -13.17 -4.62 -24.61
C GLN A 93 -12.55 -5.61 -25.60
N THR A 94 -12.30 -5.16 -26.82
CA THR A 94 -11.48 -5.90 -27.79
C THR A 94 -10.04 -5.42 -27.65
N CYS A 95 -9.19 -6.24 -27.04
CA CYS A 95 -7.78 -5.91 -26.85
C CYS A 95 -6.89 -6.62 -27.86
N ILE A 96 -5.91 -5.87 -28.38
CA ILE A 96 -4.92 -6.37 -29.34
C ILE A 96 -3.77 -7.08 -28.61
N TRP A 97 -3.51 -6.71 -27.35
CA TRP A 97 -2.49 -7.29 -26.48
C TRP A 97 -3.09 -7.61 -25.09
N GLU A 98 -2.47 -8.54 -24.36
CA GLU A 98 -2.91 -9.02 -23.04
C GLU A 98 -2.89 -7.91 -21.97
N GLY A 99 -1.93 -6.98 -22.07
CA GLY A 99 -1.68 -5.94 -21.08
C GLY A 99 -0.91 -6.49 -19.87
N ASP A 100 -0.72 -5.66 -18.85
CA ASP A 100 -0.14 -6.03 -17.57
C ASP A 100 -0.60 -5.09 -16.45
N ALA A 101 -0.63 -5.61 -15.23
CA ALA A 101 -0.72 -4.84 -14.01
C ALA A 101 0.45 -5.18 -13.07
N THR A 102 1.05 -4.14 -12.49
CA THR A 102 2.13 -4.24 -11.51
C THR A 102 1.56 -4.09 -10.11
N VAL A 103 1.70 -5.14 -9.30
CA VAL A 103 1.21 -5.20 -7.93
C VAL A 103 2.39 -5.05 -6.97
N VAL A 104 2.33 -4.05 -6.11
CA VAL A 104 3.34 -3.82 -5.07
C VAL A 104 2.89 -4.46 -3.76
N LEU A 105 3.74 -5.33 -3.22
CA LEU A 105 3.51 -6.05 -1.98
C LEU A 105 4.62 -5.71 -0.98
N ASN A 106 4.31 -5.76 0.32
CA ASN A 106 5.33 -5.87 1.35
C ASN A 106 5.35 -7.30 1.87
N LEU A 107 6.44 -8.03 1.65
CA LEU A 107 6.64 -9.42 2.07
C LEU A 107 7.80 -9.46 3.08
N ALA A 108 7.52 -9.95 4.28
CA ALA A 108 8.52 -10.07 5.35
C ALA A 108 9.27 -8.74 5.64
N GLY A 109 8.59 -7.60 5.48
CA GLY A 109 9.16 -6.27 5.68
C GLY A 109 9.80 -5.65 4.44
N SER A 110 10.01 -6.40 3.36
CA SER A 110 10.59 -5.92 2.11
C SER A 110 9.53 -5.63 1.06
N GLU A 111 9.69 -4.54 0.31
CA GLU A 111 8.86 -4.28 -0.86
C GLU A 111 9.26 -5.19 -2.03
N VAL A 112 8.26 -5.78 -2.69
CA VAL A 112 8.42 -6.63 -3.87
C VAL A 112 7.34 -6.32 -4.90
N GLU A 113 7.65 -6.51 -6.17
CA GLU A 113 6.70 -6.33 -7.28
C GLU A 113 6.40 -7.68 -7.93
N VAL A 114 5.12 -7.90 -8.24
CA VAL A 114 4.66 -9.04 -9.03
C VAL A 114 3.70 -8.58 -10.12
N HIS A 115 3.71 -9.30 -11.23
CA HIS A 115 3.00 -8.92 -12.44
C HIS A 115 1.88 -9.91 -12.77
N THR A 116 0.84 -9.43 -13.46
CA THR A 116 -0.23 -10.31 -13.97
C THR A 116 0.15 -11.03 -15.26
N ASN A 117 1.03 -10.42 -16.07
CA ASN A 117 1.49 -10.97 -17.33
C ASN A 117 2.75 -11.82 -17.12
N LYS A 118 2.72 -13.05 -17.65
CA LYS A 118 3.79 -14.06 -17.51
C LYS A 118 5.10 -13.71 -18.24
N GLN A 119 5.09 -12.68 -19.08
CA GLN A 119 6.31 -12.14 -19.69
C GLN A 119 7.17 -11.37 -18.68
N PHE A 120 6.60 -10.98 -17.53
CA PHE A 120 7.28 -10.33 -16.41
C PHE A 120 7.31 -11.24 -15.18
N ALA A 121 7.90 -10.75 -14.08
CA ALA A 121 8.01 -11.51 -12.84
C ALA A 121 6.64 -11.67 -12.16
N VAL A 122 5.99 -12.82 -12.33
CA VAL A 122 4.73 -13.17 -11.63
C VAL A 122 4.95 -13.65 -10.19
N GLU A 123 6.21 -13.81 -9.81
CA GLU A 123 6.67 -14.28 -8.49
C GLU A 123 7.83 -13.41 -8.01
N ALA A 124 7.90 -13.19 -6.71
CA ALA A 124 9.01 -12.50 -6.05
C ALA A 124 9.33 -13.15 -4.71
N ALA A 125 10.56 -12.97 -4.21
CA ALA A 125 11.02 -13.59 -2.97
C ALA A 125 11.63 -12.57 -2.00
N ALA A 126 11.30 -12.71 -0.71
CA ALA A 126 11.86 -11.93 0.38
C ALA A 126 11.74 -12.70 1.71
N GLY A 127 12.72 -12.52 2.60
CA GLY A 127 12.67 -13.08 3.96
C GLY A 127 12.54 -14.61 4.05
N GLY A 128 13.03 -15.36 3.05
CA GLY A 128 12.89 -16.81 2.98
C GLY A 128 11.53 -17.31 2.48
N TYR A 129 10.71 -16.39 1.97
CA TYR A 129 9.41 -16.69 1.37
C TYR A 129 9.36 -16.24 -0.08
N ARG A 130 8.52 -16.90 -0.86
CA ARG A 130 8.17 -16.55 -2.23
C ARG A 130 6.68 -16.26 -2.27
N VAL A 131 6.31 -15.14 -2.88
CA VAL A 131 4.92 -14.83 -3.21
C VAL A 131 4.71 -14.97 -4.70
N LYS A 132 3.56 -15.54 -5.07
CA LYS A 132 3.06 -15.63 -6.43
C LYS A 132 1.75 -14.88 -6.55
N LEU A 133 1.60 -14.10 -7.62
CA LEU A 133 0.29 -13.56 -8.01
C LEU A 133 -0.44 -14.60 -8.85
N ALA A 134 -1.49 -15.21 -8.28
CA ALA A 134 -2.35 -16.14 -9.00
C ALA A 134 -3.40 -15.40 -9.82
N LYS A 135 -3.97 -14.33 -9.25
CA LYS A 135 -5.00 -13.51 -9.90
C LYS A 135 -5.04 -12.11 -9.30
N LEU A 136 -5.46 -11.15 -10.11
CA LEU A 136 -5.89 -9.82 -9.65
C LEU A 136 -7.30 -9.58 -10.21
N ASP A 137 -8.22 -9.11 -9.38
CA ASP A 137 -9.57 -8.75 -9.82
C ASP A 137 -9.56 -7.60 -10.84
N VAL A 138 -10.72 -7.35 -11.45
CA VAL A 138 -10.86 -6.37 -12.54
C VAL A 138 -10.53 -4.95 -12.06
N ASP A 139 -10.89 -4.62 -10.82
CA ASP A 139 -10.72 -3.28 -10.26
C ASP A 139 -9.34 -3.08 -9.58
N GLY A 140 -8.52 -4.13 -9.49
CA GLY A 140 -7.20 -4.09 -8.86
C GLY A 140 -7.27 -3.89 -7.34
N VAL A 141 -8.37 -4.33 -6.72
CA VAL A 141 -8.66 -4.18 -5.29
C VAL A 141 -8.40 -5.49 -4.53
N VAL A 142 -8.47 -6.64 -5.18
CA VAL A 142 -8.28 -7.96 -4.55
C VAL A 142 -7.29 -8.80 -5.36
N ALA A 143 -6.20 -9.21 -4.71
CA ALA A 143 -5.21 -10.12 -5.28
C ALA A 143 -5.36 -11.50 -4.65
N THR A 144 -5.45 -12.54 -5.48
CA THR A 144 -5.31 -13.93 -5.07
C THR A 144 -3.83 -14.29 -5.12
N LEU A 145 -3.28 -14.66 -3.96
CA LEU A 145 -1.85 -14.87 -3.75
C LEU A 145 -1.59 -16.29 -3.27
N VAL A 146 -0.40 -16.81 -3.59
CA VAL A 146 0.16 -18.01 -2.96
C VAL A 146 1.49 -17.61 -2.34
N VAL A 147 1.73 -18.05 -1.10
CA VAL A 147 3.00 -17.79 -0.41
C VAL A 147 3.61 -19.10 0.06
N ASP A 148 4.84 -19.36 -0.38
CA ASP A 148 5.62 -20.56 -0.09
C ASP A 148 6.93 -20.19 0.61
N ARG A 149 7.57 -21.19 1.25
CA ARG A 149 8.98 -21.06 1.66
C ARG A 149 9.91 -21.33 0.48
N VAL A 150 11.05 -20.62 0.48
CA VAL A 150 12.14 -20.81 -0.48
C VAL A 150 13.16 -21.81 0.06
#